data_AF-A0A372REK5-F1
#
_entry.id   AF-A0A372REK5-F1
#
_cell.length_a   1.000
_cell.length_b   1.000
_cell.length_c   1.000
_cell.angle_alpha   90.00
_cell.angle_beta   90.00
_cell.angle_gamma   90.00
#
_symmetry.space_group_name_H-M   'P 1'
#
loop_
_entity.id
_entity.type
_entity.pdbx_description
1 polymer ?
#
loop_
_entity_poly.entity_id
_entity_poly.type
_entity_poly.pdbx_seq_one_letter_code
_entity_poly.pdbx_strand_id
1 'polypeptide(L)'
;MLTIINLPPELFAKFCTFLSPTDLLSLSQVCRKFRGYLCAPNSSTTQQIWKESRLQFIPKEDMPPPEGMDEEKYVLLLMTERGCQICKKNKECKIYWEFEVRCCKSCFTVNTISRDIIKTKYSQEFLDIIPYRHHKIYNLG
;
A
#
# COMPACT_ATOMS: atom_id res chain seq x y z
N MET A 1 20.53 -15.98 -26.05
CA MET A 1 19.97 -14.70 -25.57
C MET A 1 19.58 -14.89 -24.11
N LEU A 2 20.22 -14.18 -23.17
CA LEU A 2 19.85 -14.27 -21.73
C LEU A 2 18.55 -13.50 -21.51
N THR A 3 17.45 -14.22 -21.36
CA THR A 3 16.16 -13.61 -20.98
C THR A 3 16.10 -13.43 -19.47
N ILE A 4 15.60 -12.30 -18.99
CA ILE A 4 15.47 -11.97 -17.56
C ILE A 4 14.73 -13.05 -16.74
N ILE A 5 13.86 -13.82 -17.40
CA ILE A 5 13.14 -14.98 -16.84
C ILE A 5 14.10 -16.09 -16.36
N ASN A 6 15.30 -16.19 -16.92
CA ASN A 6 16.30 -17.23 -16.60
C ASN A 6 17.40 -16.73 -15.66
N LEU A 7 17.30 -15.50 -15.13
CA LEU A 7 18.22 -15.05 -14.11
C LEU A 7 18.05 -15.86 -12.82
N PRO A 8 19.15 -16.12 -12.08
CA PRO A 8 19.08 -16.52 -10.69
C PRO A 8 18.19 -15.57 -9.88
N PRO A 9 17.42 -16.09 -8.90
CA PRO A 9 16.51 -15.27 -8.08
C PRO A 9 17.19 -14.05 -7.43
N GLU A 10 18.44 -14.19 -7.02
CA GLU A 10 19.21 -13.14 -6.33
C GLU A 10 19.56 -11.99 -7.29
N LEU A 11 19.95 -12.32 -8.52
CA LEU A 11 20.22 -11.31 -9.56
C LEU A 11 18.94 -10.63 -10.03
N PHE A 12 17.84 -11.39 -10.13
CA PHE A 12 16.54 -10.83 -10.44
C PHE A 12 16.08 -9.85 -9.35
N ALA A 13 16.20 -10.23 -8.07
CA ALA A 13 15.89 -9.35 -6.95
C ALA A 13 16.75 -8.08 -6.98
N LYS A 14 18.05 -8.21 -7.20
CA LYS A 14 18.95 -7.05 -7.29
C LYS A 14 18.61 -6.13 -8.46
N PHE A 15 18.24 -6.67 -9.62
CA PHE A 15 17.77 -5.88 -10.74
C PHE A 15 16.50 -5.10 -10.39
N CYS A 16 15.56 -5.73 -9.69
CA CYS A 16 14.30 -5.11 -9.30
C CYS A 16 14.50 -3.92 -8.36
N THR A 17 15.57 -3.87 -7.57
CA THR A 17 15.78 -2.72 -6.66
C THR A 17 16.15 -1.43 -7.40
N PHE A 18 16.57 -1.52 -8.67
CA PHE A 18 16.80 -0.36 -9.54
C PHE A 18 15.55 0.10 -10.31
N LEU A 19 14.41 -0.57 -10.14
CA LEU A 19 13.17 -0.22 -10.82
C LEU A 19 12.32 0.71 -9.97
N SER A 20 11.59 1.62 -10.62
CA SER A 20 10.60 2.42 -9.90
C SER A 20 9.46 1.52 -9.42
N PRO A 21 8.73 1.94 -8.37
CA PRO A 21 7.57 1.18 -7.93
C PRO A 21 6.53 0.92 -9.04
N THR A 22 6.37 1.85 -9.99
CA THR A 22 5.45 1.71 -11.14
C THR A 22 5.92 0.63 -12.10
N ASP A 23 7.24 0.54 -12.32
CA ASP A 23 7.84 -0.49 -13.15
C ASP A 23 7.74 -1.86 -12.49
N LEU A 24 7.93 -1.95 -11.17
CA LEU A 24 7.73 -3.19 -10.42
C LEU A 24 6.30 -3.70 -10.52
N LEU A 25 5.31 -2.82 -10.36
CA LEU A 25 3.90 -3.17 -10.53
C LEU A 25 3.59 -3.60 -11.97
N SER A 26 4.23 -2.97 -12.96
CA SER A 26 4.06 -3.36 -14.37
C SER A 26 4.70 -4.73 -14.63
N LEU A 27 5.89 -4.97 -14.09
CA LEU A 27 6.64 -6.21 -14.22
C LEU A 27 5.92 -7.39 -13.56
N SER A 28 5.28 -7.18 -12.40
CA SER A 28 4.50 -8.21 -11.70
C SER A 28 3.30 -8.70 -12.52
N GLN A 29 2.82 -7.90 -13.47
CA GLN A 29 1.70 -8.24 -14.36
C GLN A 29 2.14 -8.98 -15.63
N VAL A 30 3.44 -9.06 -15.94
CA VAL A 30 3.95 -9.66 -17.18
C VAL A 30 3.82 -11.19 -17.19
N CYS A 31 4.21 -11.86 -16.10
CA CYS A 31 4.10 -13.32 -16.01
C CYS A 31 3.97 -13.83 -14.57
N ARG A 32 3.51 -15.08 -14.41
CA ARG A 32 3.31 -15.72 -13.10
C ARG A 32 4.60 -15.79 -12.27
N LYS A 33 5.76 -15.97 -12.93
CA LYS A 33 7.06 -16.04 -12.24
C LYS A 33 7.40 -14.71 -11.57
N PHE A 34 7.29 -13.58 -12.30
CA PHE A 34 7.54 -12.27 -11.71
C PHE A 34 6.51 -11.90 -10.66
N ARG A 35 5.23 -12.23 -10.87
CA ARG A 35 4.21 -12.09 -9.85
C ARG A 35 4.57 -12.85 -8.57
N GLY A 36 5.10 -14.06 -8.69
CA GLY A 36 5.55 -14.85 -7.53
C GLY A 36 6.70 -14.21 -6.74
N TYR A 37 7.60 -13.50 -7.41
CA TYR A 37 8.68 -12.76 -6.75
C TYR A 37 8.26 -11.41 -6.18
N LEU A 38 7.35 -10.72 -6.87
CA LEU A 38 7.01 -9.32 -6.56
C LEU A 38 5.74 -9.18 -5.71
N CYS A 39 4.91 -10.21 -5.62
CA CYS A 39 3.62 -10.18 -4.90
C CYS A 39 3.51 -11.30 -3.84
N ALA A 40 4.57 -11.52 -3.07
CA ALA A 40 4.64 -12.47 -1.97
C ALA A 40 4.80 -11.73 -0.62
N PRO A 41 3.71 -11.42 0.10
CA PRO A 41 3.75 -10.53 1.26
C PRO A 41 4.65 -11.03 2.40
N ASN A 42 4.73 -12.35 2.61
CA ASN A 42 5.56 -12.95 3.67
C ASN A 42 7.03 -13.19 3.25
N SER A 43 7.42 -12.82 2.01
CA SER A 43 8.77 -13.01 1.49
C SER A 43 9.65 -11.83 1.87
N SER A 44 10.69 -12.05 2.67
CA SER A 44 11.67 -11.02 3.04
C SER A 44 12.32 -10.37 1.83
N THR A 45 12.60 -11.15 0.78
CA THR A 45 13.15 -10.64 -0.49
C THR A 45 12.16 -9.70 -1.18
N THR A 46 10.87 -10.05 -1.22
CA THR A 46 9.84 -9.20 -1.80
C THR A 46 9.72 -7.89 -1.04
N GLN A 47 9.67 -7.96 0.29
CA GLN A 47 9.65 -6.77 1.15
C GLN A 47 10.86 -5.86 0.90
N GLN A 48 12.05 -6.45 0.79
CA GLN A 48 13.28 -5.70 0.51
C GLN A 48 13.27 -5.02 -0.86
N ILE A 49 12.78 -5.70 -1.92
CA ILE A 49 12.67 -5.13 -3.26
C ILE A 49 11.82 -3.85 -3.24
N TRP A 50 10.62 -3.92 -2.65
CA TRP A 50 9.71 -2.77 -2.56
C TRP A 50 10.26 -1.66 -1.68
N LYS A 51 10.89 -2.00 -0.55
CA LYS A 51 11.55 -1.03 0.34
C LYS A 51 12.67 -0.27 -0.37
N GLU A 52 13.60 -0.97 -1.02
CA GLU A 52 14.72 -0.32 -1.72
C GLU A 52 14.21 0.58 -2.86
N SER A 53 13.25 0.08 -3.64
CA SER A 53 12.59 0.86 -4.69
C SER A 53 11.91 2.12 -4.13
N ARG A 54 11.16 2.01 -3.03
CA ARG A 54 10.54 3.16 -2.35
C ARG A 54 11.57 4.20 -1.93
N LEU A 55 12.60 3.79 -1.20
CA LEU A 55 13.62 4.70 -0.68
C LEU A 55 14.39 5.40 -1.81
N GLN A 56 14.59 4.72 -2.94
CA GLN A 56 15.28 5.29 -4.09
C GLN A 56 14.41 6.27 -4.89
N PHE A 57 13.14 5.94 -5.14
CA PHE A 57 12.29 6.68 -6.09
C PHE A 57 11.24 7.58 -5.42
N ILE A 58 10.99 7.41 -4.12
CA ILE A 58 10.09 8.23 -3.31
C ILE A 58 10.84 8.69 -2.04
N PRO A 59 11.96 9.43 -2.16
CA PRO A 59 12.88 9.70 -1.04
C PRO A 59 12.28 10.57 0.07
N LYS A 60 11.12 11.19 -0.15
CA LYS A 60 10.39 11.94 0.89
C LYS A 60 9.56 11.03 1.82
N GLU A 61 9.31 9.80 1.40
CA GLU A 61 8.54 8.80 2.15
C GLU A 61 9.52 7.74 2.68
N ASP A 62 10.36 8.12 3.64
CA ASP A 62 11.40 7.27 4.24
C ASP A 62 10.90 6.44 5.42
N MET A 63 9.76 6.83 6.01
CA MET A 63 9.10 6.11 7.09
C MET A 63 8.78 4.65 6.71
N PRO A 64 8.88 3.71 7.66
CA PRO A 64 8.48 2.33 7.43
C PRO A 64 6.95 2.19 7.29
N PRO A 65 6.46 1.11 6.68
CA PRO A 65 5.04 0.77 6.70
C PRO A 65 4.49 0.74 8.14
N PRO A 66 3.20 1.09 8.33
CA PRO A 66 2.50 0.84 9.60
C PRO A 66 2.61 -0.62 10.03
N GLU A 67 2.47 -0.87 11.34
CA GLU A 67 2.50 -2.22 11.89
C GLU A 67 1.45 -3.12 11.21
N GLY A 68 1.87 -4.32 10.78
CA GLY A 68 1.01 -5.27 10.08
C GLY A 68 0.83 -5.03 8.58
N MET A 69 1.38 -3.94 8.03
CA MET A 69 1.35 -3.65 6.59
C MET A 69 2.64 -4.08 5.89
N ASP A 70 2.50 -4.74 4.75
CA ASP A 70 3.63 -5.07 3.89
C ASP A 70 4.07 -3.89 2.99
N GLU A 71 5.33 -3.88 2.57
CA GLU A 71 5.95 -2.82 1.75
C GLU A 71 5.28 -2.68 0.38
N GLU A 72 4.81 -3.78 -0.25
CA GLU A 72 4.11 -3.71 -1.54
C GLU A 72 2.84 -2.85 -1.38
N LYS A 73 2.00 -3.20 -0.41
CA LYS A 73 0.75 -2.49 -0.13
C LYS A 73 0.99 -1.05 0.29
N TYR A 74 1.98 -0.81 1.15
CA TYR A 74 2.39 0.52 1.57
C TYR A 74 2.77 1.39 0.36
N VAL A 75 3.63 0.87 -0.50
CA VAL A 75 4.09 1.56 -1.71
C VAL A 75 2.93 1.80 -2.69
N LEU A 76 2.03 0.82 -2.89
CA LEU A 76 0.86 1.00 -3.75
C LEU A 76 -0.06 2.13 -3.25
N LEU A 77 -0.21 2.31 -1.94
CA LEU A 77 -0.99 3.42 -1.37
C LEU A 77 -0.32 4.78 -1.65
N LEU A 78 1.01 4.86 -1.54
CA LEU A 78 1.79 6.06 -1.84
C LEU A 78 1.71 6.47 -3.32
N MET A 79 1.84 5.50 -4.22
CA MET A 79 1.93 5.75 -5.66
C MET A 79 0.61 6.01 -6.38
N THR A 80 -0.53 5.88 -5.71
CA THR A 80 -1.84 5.96 -6.39
C THR A 80 -2.16 7.41 -6.78
N GLU A 81 -1.48 7.92 -7.81
CA GLU A 81 -1.70 9.23 -8.42
C GLU A 81 -3.05 9.32 -9.15
N ARG A 82 -3.80 8.21 -9.25
CA ARG A 82 -5.03 8.07 -10.04
C ARG A 82 -6.33 8.35 -9.27
N GLY A 83 -6.31 9.38 -8.42
CA GLY A 83 -7.50 9.80 -7.69
C GLY A 83 -7.99 8.80 -6.64
N CYS A 84 -9.30 8.77 -6.41
CA CYS A 84 -9.89 8.00 -5.32
C CYS A 84 -10.00 6.50 -5.68
N GLN A 85 -9.47 5.62 -4.82
CA GLN A 85 -9.56 4.16 -5.04
C GLN A 85 -11.00 3.62 -5.02
N ILE A 86 -11.95 4.34 -4.40
CA ILE A 86 -13.35 3.95 -4.30
C ILE A 86 -14.15 4.45 -5.51
N CYS A 87 -14.28 5.78 -5.69
CA CYS A 87 -15.10 6.33 -6.77
C CYS A 87 -14.38 6.49 -8.11
N LYS A 88 -13.07 6.18 -8.18
CA LYS A 88 -12.20 6.28 -9.37
C LYS A 88 -12.13 7.67 -10.01
N LYS A 89 -12.66 8.71 -9.36
CA LYS A 89 -12.59 10.10 -9.83
C LYS A 89 -11.25 10.72 -9.42
N ASN A 90 -10.67 11.51 -10.31
CA ASN A 90 -9.50 12.33 -10.01
C ASN A 90 -9.91 13.47 -9.07
N LYS A 91 -9.54 13.36 -7.80
CA LYS A 91 -9.89 14.28 -6.71
C LYS A 91 -8.76 14.30 -5.70
N GLU A 92 -8.72 15.35 -4.87
CA GLU A 92 -7.90 15.35 -3.68
C GLU A 92 -8.27 14.15 -2.79
N CYS A 93 -7.26 13.34 -2.48
CA CYS A 93 -7.39 12.13 -1.68
C CYS A 93 -6.32 12.11 -0.61
N LYS A 94 -6.66 11.53 0.54
CA LYS A 94 -5.74 11.21 1.61
C LYS A 94 -5.61 9.71 1.72
N ILE A 95 -4.47 9.25 2.24
CA ILE A 95 -4.32 7.86 2.68
C ILE A 95 -4.88 7.81 4.10
N TYR A 96 -5.86 6.93 4.32
CA TYR A 96 -6.41 6.63 5.63
C TYR A 96 -5.77 5.31 6.07
N TRP A 97 -4.65 5.41 6.79
CA TRP A 97 -3.77 4.29 7.09
C TRP A 97 -4.46 3.16 7.85
N GLU A 98 -5.30 3.48 8.83
CA GLU A 98 -6.07 2.50 9.61
C GLU A 98 -7.08 1.71 8.76
N PHE A 99 -7.47 2.27 7.61
CA PHE A 99 -8.38 1.66 6.64
C PHE A 99 -7.65 1.16 5.39
N GLU A 100 -6.33 1.35 5.34
CA GLU A 100 -5.45 0.95 4.25
C GLU A 100 -5.97 1.38 2.87
N VAL A 101 -6.52 2.60 2.78
CA VAL A 101 -7.18 3.10 1.56
C VAL A 101 -6.84 4.57 1.30
N ARG A 102 -6.52 4.87 0.03
CA ARG A 102 -6.43 6.23 -0.50
C ARG A 102 -7.75 6.63 -1.14
N CYS A 103 -8.49 7.52 -0.50
CA CYS A 103 -9.77 7.97 -1.03
C CYS A 103 -10.07 9.45 -0.75
N CYS A 104 -11.06 9.98 -1.47
CA CYS A 104 -11.54 11.33 -1.23
C CYS A 104 -12.40 11.38 0.04
N LYS A 105 -12.47 12.55 0.67
CA LYS A 105 -13.20 12.76 1.93
C LYS A 105 -14.67 12.30 1.88
N SER A 106 -15.34 12.47 0.73
CA SER A 106 -16.71 12.02 0.54
C SER A 106 -16.83 10.49 0.58
N CYS A 107 -15.95 9.78 -0.12
CA CYS A 107 -15.95 8.32 -0.10
C CYS A 107 -15.59 7.80 1.29
N PHE A 108 -14.60 8.39 1.96
CA PHE A 108 -14.26 8.01 3.33
C PHE A 108 -15.46 8.17 4.27
N THR A 109 -16.16 9.30 4.20
CA THR A 109 -17.30 9.57 5.09
C THR A 109 -18.49 8.64 4.86
N VAL A 110 -18.76 8.27 3.61
CA VAL A 110 -19.87 7.36 3.26
C VAL A 110 -19.54 5.91 3.58
N ASN A 111 -18.28 5.50 3.46
CA ASN A 111 -17.86 4.11 3.62
C ASN A 111 -17.26 3.80 5.00
N THR A 112 -17.32 4.73 5.96
CA THR A 112 -16.85 4.51 7.33
C THR A 112 -17.88 4.94 8.36
N ILE A 113 -17.82 4.33 9.54
CA ILE A 113 -18.66 4.64 10.69
C ILE A 113 -17.85 5.42 11.72
N SER A 114 -18.45 6.44 12.36
CA SER A 114 -17.78 7.17 13.43
C SER A 114 -17.76 6.38 14.75
N ARG A 115 -16.75 6.67 15.57
CA ARG A 115 -16.61 6.12 16.92
C ARG A 115 -17.89 6.28 17.76
N ASP A 116 -18.55 7.43 17.64
CA ASP A 116 -19.73 7.74 18.46
C ASP A 116 -20.93 6.85 18.10
N ILE A 117 -21.11 6.54 16.81
CA ILE A 117 -22.19 5.66 16.36
C ILE A 117 -21.85 4.21 16.70
N ILE A 118 -20.62 3.77 16.44
CA ILE A 118 -20.25 2.36 16.61
C ILE A 118 -20.26 1.93 18.08
N LYS A 119 -19.88 2.83 19.01
CA LYS A 119 -19.95 2.60 20.47
C LYS A 119 -21.36 2.37 21.01
N THR A 120 -22.38 2.89 20.34
CA THR A 120 -23.78 2.66 20.74
C THR A 120 -24.32 1.30 20.29
N LYS A 121 -23.64 0.66 19.32
CA LYS A 121 -24.14 -0.56 18.65
C LYS A 121 -23.36 -1.83 18.99
N TYR A 122 -22.09 -1.69 19.37
CA TYR A 122 -21.19 -2.83 19.55
C TYR A 122 -20.40 -2.76 20.86
N SER A 123 -19.98 -3.92 21.36
CA SER A 123 -19.15 -4.05 22.57
C SER A 123 -17.76 -3.47 22.38
N GLN A 124 -17.10 -3.11 23.49
CA GLN A 124 -15.74 -2.56 23.44
C GLN A 124 -14.74 -3.53 22.79
N GLU A 125 -14.84 -4.84 23.09
CA GLU A 125 -14.02 -5.89 22.48
C GLU A 125 -14.09 -5.88 20.95
N PHE A 126 -15.28 -5.63 20.39
CA PHE A 126 -15.46 -5.53 18.95
C PHE A 126 -14.82 -4.27 18.37
N LEU A 127 -14.85 -3.16 19.11
CA LEU A 127 -14.22 -1.91 18.71
C LEU A 127 -12.69 -1.97 18.72
N ASP A 128 -12.12 -2.86 19.53
CA ASP A 128 -10.67 -2.99 19.67
C ASP A 128 -10.02 -3.69 18.46
N ILE A 129 -10.83 -4.38 17.63
CA ILE A 129 -10.35 -5.15 16.48
C ILE A 129 -10.77 -4.59 15.11
N ILE A 130 -11.55 -3.51 15.07
CA ILE A 130 -12.03 -2.92 13.80
C ILE A 130 -11.65 -1.43 13.68
N PRO A 131 -11.29 -0.97 12.48
CA PRO A 131 -11.06 0.45 12.25
C PRO A 131 -12.39 1.22 12.26
N TYR A 132 -12.38 2.40 12.88
CA TYR A 132 -13.51 3.33 12.88
C TYR A 132 -13.01 4.77 12.75
N ARG A 133 -13.88 5.66 12.27
CA ARG A 133 -13.53 7.06 12.05
C ARG A 133 -13.51 7.81 13.39
N HIS A 134 -12.35 8.36 13.75
CA HIS A 134 -12.20 9.25 14.88
C HIS A 134 -12.75 10.66 14.55
N HIS A 135 -13.41 11.31 15.52
CA HIS A 135 -14.05 12.62 15.35
C HIS A 135 -13.04 13.78 15.16
N LYS A 136 -11.73 13.51 15.22
CA LYS A 136 -10.67 14.47 14.88
C LYS A 136 -9.74 13.86 13.84
N ILE A 137 -9.84 14.36 12.61
CA ILE A 137 -8.77 14.23 11.62
C ILE A 137 -7.66 15.14 12.14
N TYR A 138 -6.73 14.61 12.93
CA TYR A 138 -5.46 15.30 13.06
C TYR A 138 -4.86 15.32 11.66
N ASN A 139 -4.62 16.53 11.15
CA ASN A 139 -3.79 16.73 9.98
C ASN A 139 -2.38 16.29 10.37
N LEU A 140 -2.08 15.00 10.21
CA LEU A 140 -0.71 14.54 10.04
C LEU A 140 -0.41 14.74 8.57
N GLY A 141 0.10 15.94 8.28
CA GLY A 141 0.78 16.26 7.04
C GLY A 141 2.24 15.81 7.11
#